data_AF-A0A396SZ48-F1
#
_entry.id   AF-A0A396SZ48-F1
#
_cell.length_a   1.000
_cell.length_b   1.000
_cell.length_c   1.000
_cell.angle_alpha   90.00
_cell.angle_beta   90.00
_cell.angle_gamma   90.00
#
_symmetry.space_group_name_H-M   'P 1'
#
loop_
_entity.id
_entity.type
_entity.pdbx_description
1 polymer ?
#
loop_
_entity_poly.entity_id
_entity_poly.type
_entity_poly.pdbx_seq_one_letter_code
_entity_poly.pdbx_strand_id
1 'polypeptide(L)'
;MKAIAQMRHSSKKTLLLLDEPTSNLDIGQQQWLIEILNRLKTPYIVISHDRHFLTQTVNIIWYLNNKKVIAYKESFLNFEQDLKRRRANEAIQYHNQIKQIQKIKKGAATKATTSGSYKL
;
A
#
# COMPACT_ATOMS: atom_id res chain seq x y z
N MET A 1 20.73 -15.29 -7.86
CA MET A 1 19.88 -15.23 -9.08
C MET A 1 18.77 -16.27 -8.99
N LYS A 2 17.56 -15.89 -8.58
CA LYS A 2 16.37 -16.75 -8.66
C LYS A 2 15.25 -15.96 -9.33
N ALA A 3 15.22 -16.00 -10.65
CA ALA A 3 14.07 -15.58 -11.43
C ALA A 3 13.95 -16.56 -12.59
N ILE A 4 12.94 -17.42 -12.50
CA ILE A 4 12.21 -18.14 -13.57
C ILE A 4 11.45 -19.27 -12.84
N ALA A 5 10.15 -19.07 -12.64
CA ALA A 5 9.22 -20.16 -12.36
C ALA A 5 8.28 -20.26 -13.56
N GLN A 6 8.49 -21.25 -14.41
CA GLN A 6 7.66 -21.52 -15.58
C GLN A 6 6.91 -22.83 -15.34
N MET A 7 5.63 -22.75 -14.94
CA MET A 7 4.74 -23.91 -14.97
C MET A 7 4.25 -24.10 -16.40
N ARG A 8 4.73 -25.15 -17.06
CA ARG A 8 4.34 -25.53 -18.42
C ARG A 8 3.71 -26.92 -18.40
N HIS A 9 2.38 -27.01 -18.52
CA HIS A 9 1.73 -28.23 -19.00
C HIS A 9 0.38 -27.94 -19.68
N SER A 10 0.31 -28.43 -20.92
CA SER A 10 -0.84 -28.74 -21.79
C SER A 10 -2.02 -27.77 -21.80
N SER A 11 -2.18 -27.06 -22.92
CA SER A 11 -3.38 -26.29 -23.35
C SER A 11 -3.72 -24.97 -22.63
N LYS A 12 -2.90 -24.50 -21.69
CA LYS A 12 -3.28 -23.52 -20.66
C LYS A 12 -2.63 -22.14 -20.80
N LYS A 13 -3.42 -21.08 -20.54
CA LYS A 13 -2.98 -19.69 -20.34
C LYS A 13 -1.77 -19.64 -19.40
N THR A 14 -0.67 -19.04 -19.84
CA THR A 14 0.54 -18.82 -19.03
C THR A 14 0.34 -17.57 -18.16
N LEU A 15 0.82 -17.62 -16.91
CA LEU A 15 0.94 -16.46 -16.02
C LEU A 15 2.40 -16.37 -15.59
N LEU A 16 3.01 -15.19 -15.69
CA LEU A 16 4.38 -14.95 -15.23
C LEU A 16 4.37 -14.35 -13.82
N LEU A 17 5.22 -14.88 -12.94
CA LEU A 17 5.42 -14.35 -11.59
C LEU A 17 6.85 -13.84 -11.46
N LEU A 18 7.00 -12.59 -11.07
CA LEU A 18 8.28 -11.91 -10.92
C LEU A 18 8.42 -11.43 -9.48
N ASP A 19 9.46 -11.88 -8.80
CA ASP A 19 9.79 -11.46 -7.44
C ASP A 19 11.12 -10.70 -7.48
N GLU A 20 11.07 -9.40 -7.17
CA GLU A 20 12.18 -8.45 -7.23
C GLU A 20 13.00 -8.51 -8.53
N PRO A 21 12.37 -8.36 -9.72
CA PRO A 21 13.07 -8.54 -11.00
C PRO A 21 14.05 -7.41 -11.34
N THR A 22 13.97 -6.27 -10.62
CA THR A 22 14.90 -5.14 -10.78
C THR A 22 16.17 -5.28 -9.94
N SER A 23 16.28 -6.33 -9.12
CA SER A 23 17.43 -6.56 -8.25
C SER A 23 18.71 -6.80 -9.07
N ASN A 24 19.77 -6.05 -8.76
CA ASN A 24 21.08 -6.12 -9.43
C ASN A 24 21.05 -5.73 -10.93
N LEU A 25 19.99 -5.06 -11.40
CA LEU A 25 19.96 -4.49 -12.74
C LEU A 25 20.49 -3.06 -12.73
N ASP A 26 21.28 -2.70 -13.73
CA ASP A 26 21.58 -1.30 -14.03
C ASP A 26 20.39 -0.61 -14.73
N ILE A 27 20.48 0.71 -14.92
CA ILE A 27 19.41 1.53 -15.50
C ILE A 27 19.03 1.06 -16.91
N GLY A 28 20.02 0.66 -17.73
CA GLY A 28 19.76 0.20 -19.10
C GLY A 28 19.07 -1.15 -19.13
N GLN A 29 19.48 -2.06 -18.26
CA GLN A 29 18.87 -3.37 -18.08
C GLN A 29 17.44 -3.27 -17.53
N GLN A 30 17.19 -2.36 -16.59
CA GLN A 30 15.84 -2.07 -16.10
C GLN A 30 14.94 -1.55 -17.22
N GLN A 31 15.43 -0.60 -18.03
CA GLN A 31 14.67 -0.05 -19.15
C GLN A 31 14.33 -1.13 -20.18
N TRP A 32 15.29 -1.99 -20.53
CA TRP A 32 15.06 -3.13 -21.42
C TRP A 32 13.99 -4.08 -20.87
N LEU A 33 14.02 -4.38 -19.57
CA LEU A 33 13.00 -5.22 -18.94
C LEU A 33 11.60 -4.59 -19.01
N ILE A 34 11.49 -3.29 -18.72
CA ILE A 34 10.22 -2.54 -18.84
C ILE A 34 9.65 -2.66 -20.26
N GLU A 35 10.49 -2.47 -21.27
CA GLU A 35 10.08 -2.55 -22.67
C GLU A 35 9.60 -3.94 -23.07
N ILE A 36 10.27 -4.99 -22.58
CA ILE A 36 9.82 -6.37 -22.82
C ILE A 36 8.48 -6.61 -22.16
N LEU A 37 8.33 -6.29 -20.87
CA LEU A 37 7.10 -6.55 -20.12
C LEU A 37 5.90 -5.83 -20.76
N ASN A 38 6.08 -4.60 -21.23
CA ASN A 38 5.03 -3.85 -21.93
C ASN A 38 4.64 -4.44 -23.29
N ARG A 39 5.51 -5.26 -23.92
CA ARG A 39 5.22 -5.98 -25.17
C ARG A 39 4.68 -7.39 -24.94
N LEU A 40 4.77 -7.93 -23.71
CA LEU A 40 4.29 -9.26 -23.41
C LEU A 40 2.76 -9.31 -23.47
N LYS A 41 2.23 -10.25 -24.25
CA LYS A 41 0.79 -10.56 -24.27
C LYS A 41 0.36 -11.48 -23.11
N THR A 42 1.34 -12.01 -22.37
CA THR A 42 1.10 -12.91 -21.24
C THR A 42 0.87 -12.07 -19.99
N PRO A 43 -0.20 -12.32 -19.21
CA PRO A 43 -0.39 -11.64 -17.95
C PRO A 43 0.78 -11.95 -16.99
N TYR A 44 1.11 -10.98 -16.14
CA TYR A 44 2.12 -11.16 -15.12
C TYR A 44 1.71 -10.51 -13.79
N ILE A 45 2.29 -11.03 -12.72
CA ILE A 45 2.28 -10.42 -11.40
C ILE A 45 3.73 -10.13 -11.05
N VAL A 46 3.97 -8.92 -10.55
CA VAL A 46 5.30 -8.50 -10.13
C VAL A 46 5.27 -7.96 -8.70
N ILE A 47 6.25 -8.36 -7.93
CA ILE A 47 6.59 -7.82 -6.62
C ILE A 47 7.90 -7.05 -6.81
N SER A 48 7.88 -5.76 -6.51
CA SER A 48 9.09 -4.94 -6.55
C SER A 48 8.96 -3.77 -5.59
N HIS A 49 10.08 -3.34 -5.02
CA HIS A 49 10.18 -2.07 -4.31
C HIS A 49 10.47 -0.86 -5.22
N ASP A 50 10.75 -1.08 -6.51
CA ASP A 50 11.05 -0.02 -7.48
C ASP A 50 9.78 0.65 -8.01
N ARG A 51 9.58 1.91 -7.61
CA ARG A 51 8.41 2.71 -7.97
C ARG A 51 8.38 3.10 -9.45
N HIS A 52 9.54 3.38 -10.04
CA HIS A 52 9.61 3.77 -11.45
C HIS A 52 9.21 2.58 -12.32
N PHE A 53 9.82 1.42 -12.05
CA PHE A 53 9.50 0.17 -12.71
C PHE A 53 8.01 -0.20 -12.60
N LEU A 54 7.43 -0.17 -11.38
CA LEU A 54 6.00 -0.45 -11.19
C LEU A 54 5.12 0.53 -11.96
N THR A 55 5.45 1.82 -11.92
CA THR A 55 4.69 2.85 -12.64
C THR A 55 4.66 2.61 -14.15
N GLN A 56 5.76 2.08 -14.72
CA GLN A 56 5.87 1.84 -16.16
C GLN A 56 5.30 0.49 -16.61
N THR A 57 5.11 -0.48 -15.70
CA THR A 57 4.81 -1.87 -16.07
C THR A 57 3.50 -2.41 -15.50
N VAL A 58 2.89 -1.81 -14.47
CA VAL A 58 1.66 -2.37 -13.89
C VAL A 58 0.44 -1.50 -14.14
N ASN A 59 -0.72 -2.16 -14.31
CA ASN A 59 -2.03 -1.52 -14.49
C ASN A 59 -3.03 -1.85 -13.36
N ILE A 60 -2.66 -2.77 -12.47
CA ILE A 60 -3.44 -3.17 -11.30
C ILE A 60 -2.47 -3.29 -10.13
N ILE A 61 -2.85 -2.74 -8.98
CA ILE A 61 -2.05 -2.78 -7.75
C ILE A 61 -2.82 -3.55 -6.70
N TRP A 62 -2.19 -4.58 -6.15
CA TRP A 62 -2.69 -5.29 -4.99
C TRP A 62 -2.00 -4.76 -3.75
N TYR A 63 -2.70 -3.93 -3.01
CA TYR A 63 -2.21 -3.36 -1.77
C TYR A 63 -2.56 -4.26 -0.59
N LEU A 64 -1.54 -4.81 0.06
CA LEU A 64 -1.68 -5.60 1.28
C LEU A 64 -1.62 -4.66 2.51
N ASN A 65 -2.71 -4.59 3.26
CA ASN A 65 -2.79 -3.83 4.50
C ASN A 65 -3.63 -4.57 5.55
N ASN A 66 -3.15 -4.66 6.79
CA ASN A 66 -3.85 -5.33 7.91
C ASN A 66 -4.41 -6.72 7.55
N LYS A 67 -3.59 -7.58 6.93
CA LYS A 67 -3.98 -8.93 6.44
C LYS A 67 -5.12 -8.94 5.39
N LYS A 68 -5.43 -7.79 4.79
CA LYS A 68 -6.41 -7.64 3.70
C LYS A 68 -5.71 -7.19 2.43
N VAL A 69 -6.19 -7.69 1.29
CA VAL A 69 -5.73 -7.25 -0.04
C VAL A 69 -6.80 -6.36 -0.65
N ILE A 70 -6.40 -5.18 -1.11
CA ILE A 70 -7.26 -4.22 -1.80
C ILE A 70 -6.70 -4.03 -3.21
N ALA A 71 -7.52 -4.25 -4.23
CA ALA A 71 -7.13 -4.10 -5.61
C ALA A 71 -7.48 -2.69 -6.12
N TYR A 72 -6.50 -2.01 -6.71
CA TYR A 72 -6.62 -0.70 -7.34
C TYR A 72 -6.40 -0.85 -8.84
N LYS A 73 -7.36 -0.39 -9.66
CA LYS A 73 -7.30 -0.43 -11.13
C LYS A 73 -6.97 0.96 -11.70
N GLU A 74 -5.91 1.55 -11.18
CA GLU A 74 -5.41 2.87 -11.57
C GLU A 74 -3.88 2.82 -11.69
N SER A 75 -3.28 3.90 -12.16
CA SER A 75 -1.82 4.00 -12.23
C SER A 75 -1.19 3.92 -10.84
N PHE A 76 0.05 3.42 -10.78
CA PHE A 76 0.82 3.39 -9.53
C PHE A 76 0.92 4.76 -8.86
N LEU A 77 1.10 5.81 -9.66
CA LEU A 77 1.16 7.18 -9.17
C LEU A 77 -0.14 7.60 -8.47
N ASN A 78 -1.31 7.33 -9.05
CA ASN A 78 -2.59 7.71 -8.47
C ASN A 78 -2.87 6.92 -7.18
N PHE A 79 -2.58 5.62 -7.18
CA PHE A 79 -2.64 4.79 -5.98
C PHE A 79 -1.75 5.37 -4.86
N GLU A 80 -0.53 5.79 -5.18
CA GLU A 80 0.39 6.32 -4.16
C GLU A 80 -0.13 7.65 -3.57
N GLN A 81 -0.74 8.50 -4.40
CA GLN A 81 -1.37 9.74 -3.96
C GLN A 81 -2.60 9.46 -3.09
N ASP A 82 -3.47 8.52 -3.48
CA ASP A 82 -4.63 8.12 -2.69
C ASP A 82 -4.20 7.55 -1.33
N LEU A 83 -3.18 6.69 -1.30
CA LEU A 83 -2.64 6.11 -0.08
C LEU A 83 -2.09 7.18 0.87
N LYS A 84 -1.35 8.17 0.34
CA LYS A 84 -0.86 9.32 1.13
C LYS A 84 -2.02 10.11 1.72
N ARG A 85 -3.05 10.41 0.92
CA ARG A 85 -4.24 11.14 1.36
C ARG A 85 -4.97 10.39 2.48
N ARG A 86 -5.19 9.08 2.34
CA ARG A 86 -5.86 8.27 3.37
C ARG A 86 -5.08 8.26 4.68
N ARG A 87 -3.77 8.04 4.63
CA ARG A 87 -2.90 8.07 5.83
C ARG A 87 -2.93 9.42 6.53
N ALA A 88 -2.89 10.52 5.77
CA ALA A 88 -2.98 11.86 6.34
C ALA A 88 -4.34 12.08 7.03
N ASN A 89 -5.44 11.67 6.40
CA ASN A 89 -6.79 11.77 6.96
C ASN A 89 -6.94 10.93 8.24
N GLU A 90 -6.42 9.69 8.24
CA GLU A 90 -6.42 8.81 9.42
C GLU A 90 -5.65 9.42 10.59
N ALA A 91 -4.48 10.01 10.32
CA ALA A 91 -3.68 10.68 11.34
C ALA A 91 -4.41 11.90 11.94
N ILE A 92 -5.08 12.70 11.10
CA ILE A 92 -5.89 13.85 11.55
C ILE A 92 -7.06 13.38 12.42
N GLN A 93 -7.78 12.34 11.99
CA GLN A 93 -8.91 11.78 12.74
C GLN A 93 -8.46 11.25 14.11
N TYR A 94 -7.37 10.49 14.14
CA TYR A 94 -6.79 9.96 15.37
C TYR A 94 -6.39 11.08 16.34
N HIS A 95 -5.72 12.13 15.85
CA HIS A 95 -5.36 13.30 16.67
C HIS A 95 -6.58 14.00 17.26
N ASN A 96 -7.64 14.17 16.46
CA ASN A 96 -8.88 14.77 16.93
C ASN A 96 -9.56 13.92 18.00
N GLN A 97 -9.56 12.60 17.85
CA GLN A 97 -10.08 11.67 18.88
C GLN A 97 -9.30 11.79 20.20
N ILE A 98 -7.96 11.80 20.14
CA ILE A 98 -7.12 11.98 21.34
C ILE A 98 -7.46 13.30 22.06
N LYS A 99 -7.59 14.39 21.31
CA LYS A 99 -7.94 15.70 21.89
C LYS A 99 -9.29 15.68 22.60
N GLN A 100 -10.31 15.02 22.04
CA GLN A 100 -11.61 14.89 22.68
C GLN A 100 -11.55 14.06 23.96
N ILE A 101 -10.84 12.93 23.92
CA ILE A 101 -10.65 12.07 25.10
C ILE A 101 -9.95 12.86 26.22
N GLN A 102 -8.93 13.66 25.91
CA GLN A 102 -8.24 14.51 26.88
C GLN A 102 -9.17 15.57 27.49
N LYS A 103 -10.02 16.22 26.68
CA LYS A 103 -11.01 17.19 27.17
C LYS A 103 -12.02 16.54 28.11
N ILE A 104 -12.54 15.37 27.75
CA ILE A 104 -13.51 14.63 28.59
C ILE A 104 -12.88 14.25 29.92
N LYS A 105 -11.65 13.70 29.92
CA LYS A 105 -10.93 13.34 31.16
C LYS A 105 -10.71 14.56 32.07
N LYS A 106 -10.32 15.71 31.51
CA LYS A 106 -10.15 16.95 32.28
C LYS A 106 -11.47 17.45 32.87
N GLY A 107 -12.57 17.39 32.10
CA GLY A 107 -13.91 17.79 32.54
C GLY A 107 -14.52 16.87 33.61
N ALA A 108 -14.23 15.57 33.55
CA ALA A 108 -14.65 14.62 34.58
C ALA A 108 -13.90 14.85 35.91
N ALA A 109 -12.60 15.16 35.85
CA ALA A 109 -11.80 15.50 37.02
C ALA A 109 -12.24 16.81 37.71
N THR A 110 -12.74 17.80 36.96
CA THR A 110 -13.24 19.06 37.53
C THR A 110 -14.61 18.90 38.21
N LYS A 111 -15.49 18.03 37.68
CA LYS A 111 -16.83 17.79 38.27
C LYS A 111 -16.78 16.96 39.56
N ALA A 112 -15.82 16.05 39.71
CA ALA A 112 -15.68 15.22 40.91
C ALA A 112 -15.27 16.03 42.16
N THR A 113 -14.55 17.14 42.00
CA THR A 113 -14.09 17.98 43.11
C THR A 113 -15.20 18.94 43.62
N THR A 114 -16.20 19.28 42.79
CA THR A 114 -17.27 20.23 43.17
C THR A 114 -18.47 19.58 43.84
N SER A 115 -18.69 18.26 43.67
CA SER A 115 -19.82 17.54 44.27
C SER A 115 -19.58 17.06 45.71
N GLY A 116 -18.39 17.29 46.28
CA GLY A 116 -18.03 16.90 47.66
C GLY A 116 -18.15 18.00 48.72
N SER A 117 -18.46 19.24 48.35
CA SER A 117 -18.33 20.41 49.25
C SER A 117 -19.63 20.95 49.84
N TYR A 118 -20.76 20.21 49.71
CA TYR A 118 -22.03 20.56 50.36
C TYR A 118 -22.64 19.34 51.04
N LYS A 119 -22.06 18.92 52.18
CA LYS A 119 -22.82 18.24 53.24
C LYS A 119 -22.30 18.78 54.58
N LEU A 120 -23.21 19.49 55.24
CA LEU A 120 -23.13 19.96 56.63
C LEU A 120 -22.90 18.79 57.59
#